data_AF-A0A7J9THZ0-F1
#
_entry.id   AF-A0A7J9THZ0-F1
#
_cell.length_a   1.000
_cell.length_b   1.000
_cell.length_c   1.000
_cell.angle_alpha   90.00
_cell.angle_beta   90.00
_cell.angle_gamma   90.00
#
_symmetry.space_group_name_H-M   'P 1'
#
loop_
_entity.id
_entity.type
_entity.pdbx_description
1 polymer ?
#
loop_
_entity_poly.entity_id
_entity_poly.type
_entity_poly.pdbx_seq_one_letter_code
_entity_poly.pdbx_strand_id
1 'polypeptide(L)'
;MSGDDPEITKRKIERKTKEAAANAAAATIADRLTNRARDQVVNVSLQDDAGDIKIPMRIPSLGITYDLSQIETLMTNQQGQEKLATLMSELSLDPSLDYEFWLKGPIGLVDFRLIVEGLTEASVTRMQDVQSFRKE
;
A
#
# COMPACT_ATOMS: atom_id res chain seq x y z
N MET A 1 -22.04 14.37 26.20
CA MET A 1 -22.42 14.41 24.77
C MET A 1 -21.92 15.73 24.20
N SER A 2 -20.79 15.73 23.52
CA SER A 2 -20.31 16.91 22.78
C SER A 2 -20.29 16.52 21.33
N GLY A 3 -21.35 16.89 20.60
CA GLY A 3 -21.46 16.66 19.17
C GLY A 3 -20.32 17.38 18.46
N ASP A 4 -19.57 16.66 17.64
CA ASP A 4 -18.61 17.23 16.72
C ASP A 4 -19.33 18.28 15.87
N ASP A 5 -19.02 19.55 16.13
CA ASP A 5 -19.58 20.69 15.41
C ASP A 5 -19.18 20.56 13.92
N PRO A 6 -20.14 20.34 13.00
CA PRO A 6 -19.85 20.09 11.59
C PRO A 6 -19.05 21.22 10.93
N GLU A 7 -19.19 22.44 11.44
CA GLU A 7 -18.47 23.61 10.97
C GLU A 7 -16.97 23.56 11.34
N ILE A 8 -16.64 23.03 12.53
CA ILE A 8 -15.26 22.85 12.98
C ILE A 8 -14.58 21.76 12.14
N THR A 9 -15.29 20.68 11.84
CA THR A 9 -14.78 19.60 10.99
C THR A 9 -14.52 20.09 9.57
N LYS A 10 -15.43 20.88 8.99
CA LYS A 10 -15.23 21.50 7.66
C LYS A 10 -14.04 22.45 7.63
N ARG A 11 -13.88 23.31 8.64
CA ARG A 11 -12.73 24.23 8.76
C ARG A 11 -11.41 23.48 8.95
N LYS A 12 -11.40 22.37 9.69
CA LYS A 12 -10.22 21.49 9.84
C LYS A 12 -9.84 20.82 8.52
N ILE A 13 -10.81 20.34 7.75
CA ILE A 13 -10.58 19.73 6.43
C ILE A 13 -10.03 20.78 5.46
N GLU A 14 -10.65 21.96 5.37
CA GLU A 14 -10.18 23.06 4.52
C GLU A 14 -8.76 23.51 4.86
N ARG A 15 -8.42 23.56 6.16
CA ARG A 15 -7.07 23.88 6.62
C ARG A 15 -6.07 22.79 6.23
N LYS A 16 -6.40 21.51 6.43
CA LYS A 16 -5.56 20.39 6.00
C LYS A 16 -5.37 20.35 4.48
N THR A 17 -6.40 20.65 3.70
CA THR A 17 -6.28 20.71 2.23
C THR A 17 -5.42 21.87 1.77
N LYS A 18 -5.49 23.04 2.45
CA LYS A 18 -4.61 24.19 2.16
C LYS A 18 -3.17 23.93 2.59
N GLU A 19 -2.95 23.30 3.74
CA GLU A 19 -1.62 22.88 4.22
C GLU A 19 -1.02 21.82 3.30
N ALA A 20 -1.81 20.85 2.83
CA ALA A 20 -1.37 19.86 1.85
C ALA A 20 -1.01 20.50 0.50
N ALA A 21 -1.80 21.45 0.01
CA ALA A 21 -1.52 22.20 -1.21
C ALA A 21 -0.27 23.09 -1.08
N ALA A 22 -0.08 23.74 0.08
CA ALA A 22 1.09 24.56 0.36
C ALA A 22 2.36 23.70 0.50
N ASN A 23 2.28 22.53 1.15
CA ASN A 23 3.38 21.57 1.24
C ASN A 23 3.74 20.99 -0.13
N ALA A 24 2.75 20.72 -0.99
CA ALA A 24 3.01 20.28 -2.37
C ALA A 24 3.73 21.37 -3.20
N ALA A 25 3.42 22.64 -2.97
CA ALA A 25 4.07 23.79 -3.61
C ALA A 25 5.50 24.05 -3.08
N ALA A 26 5.77 23.71 -1.82
CA ALA A 26 7.09 23.84 -1.19
C ALA A 26 7.98 22.59 -1.31
N ALA A 27 7.45 21.48 -1.86
CA ALA A 27 8.14 20.22 -1.99
C ALA A 27 9.37 20.33 -2.90
N THR A 28 10.53 19.91 -2.39
CA THR A 28 11.75 19.83 -3.19
C THR A 28 11.56 18.83 -4.35
N ILE A 29 12.45 18.84 -5.34
CA ILE A 29 12.42 17.84 -6.42
C ILE A 29 12.52 16.43 -5.82
N ALA A 30 13.32 16.25 -4.75
CA ALA A 30 13.44 15.00 -4.02
C ALA A 30 12.11 14.59 -3.35
N ASP A 31 11.41 15.53 -2.71
CA ASP A 31 10.11 15.24 -2.07
C ASP A 31 9.04 14.90 -3.12
N ARG A 32 9.04 15.60 -4.27
CA ARG A 32 8.12 15.30 -5.37
C ARG A 32 8.40 13.94 -5.99
N LEU A 33 9.67 13.56 -6.15
CA LEU A 33 10.05 12.23 -6.62
C LEU A 33 9.68 11.14 -5.59
N THR A 34 9.88 11.42 -4.31
CA THR A 34 9.56 10.50 -3.21
C THR A 34 8.05 10.29 -3.08
N ASN A 35 7.27 11.36 -3.12
CA ASN A 35 5.80 11.27 -3.09
C ASN A 35 5.27 10.57 -4.34
N ARG A 36 5.81 10.89 -5.52
CA ARG A 36 5.41 10.22 -6.77
C ARG A 36 5.77 8.74 -6.78
N ALA A 37 6.87 8.34 -6.16
CA ALA A 37 7.22 6.93 -5.96
C ALA A 37 6.28 6.25 -4.96
N ARG A 38 5.84 6.99 -3.93
CA ARG A 38 4.91 6.50 -2.89
C ARG A 38 3.46 6.36 -3.37
N ASP A 39 3.05 7.20 -4.33
CA ASP A 39 1.70 7.23 -4.89
C ASP A 39 1.51 6.24 -6.06
N GLN A 40 2.50 5.38 -6.33
CA GLN A 40 2.35 4.36 -7.38
C GLN A 40 1.48 3.22 -6.90
N VAL A 41 0.49 2.86 -7.72
CA VAL A 41 -0.54 1.87 -7.41
C VAL A 41 -0.54 0.78 -8.46
N VAL A 42 -0.75 -0.46 -8.01
CA VAL A 42 -1.01 -1.62 -8.83
C VAL A 42 -2.31 -2.28 -8.38
N ASN A 43 -3.09 -2.80 -9.34
CA ASN A 43 -4.25 -3.64 -9.04
C ASN A 43 -3.81 -5.10 -9.08
N VAL A 44 -3.64 -5.68 -7.90
CA VAL A 44 -3.34 -7.11 -7.75
C VAL A 44 -4.63 -7.89 -7.97
N SER A 45 -4.60 -8.94 -8.79
CA SER A 45 -5.77 -9.77 -9.06
C SER A 45 -5.73 -11.03 -8.19
N LEU A 46 -6.83 -11.32 -7.49
CA LEU A 46 -7.10 -12.59 -6.82
C LEU A 46 -8.24 -13.27 -7.56
N GLN A 47 -8.13 -14.57 -7.81
CA GLN A 47 -9.25 -15.37 -8.29
C GLN A 47 -9.99 -15.94 -7.10
N ASP A 48 -11.28 -15.61 -6.98
CA ASP A 48 -12.20 -16.27 -6.06
C ASP A 48 -13.32 -16.98 -6.83
N ASP A 49 -14.19 -17.67 -6.10
CA ASP A 49 -15.35 -18.38 -6.68
C ASP A 49 -16.36 -17.45 -7.38
N ALA A 50 -16.26 -16.13 -7.17
CA ALA A 50 -17.11 -15.09 -7.76
C ALA A 50 -16.44 -14.33 -8.93
N GLY A 51 -15.14 -14.53 -9.18
CA GLY A 51 -14.38 -13.98 -10.31
C GLY A 51 -13.03 -13.36 -9.93
N ASP A 52 -12.50 -12.49 -10.80
CA ASP A 52 -11.26 -11.76 -10.53
C ASP A 52 -11.55 -10.56 -9.59
N ILE A 53 -11.12 -10.65 -8.33
CA ILE A 53 -11.08 -9.53 -7.39
C ILE A 53 -9.82 -8.70 -7.67
N LYS A 54 -9.97 -7.39 -7.88
CA LYS A 54 -8.84 -6.47 -8.04
C LYS A 54 -8.64 -5.66 -6.76
N ILE A 55 -7.49 -5.86 -6.12
CA ILE A 55 -7.10 -5.14 -4.91
C ILE A 55 -6.15 -4.00 -5.28
N PRO A 56 -6.54 -2.73 -5.07
CA PRO A 56 -5.65 -1.60 -5.29
C PRO A 56 -4.61 -1.51 -4.16
N MET A 57 -3.34 -1.68 -4.51
CA MET A 57 -2.23 -1.67 -3.57
C MET A 57 -1.13 -0.72 -4.03
N ARG A 58 -0.44 -0.10 -3.07
CA ARG A 58 0.77 0.66 -3.33
C ARG A 58 1.89 -0.29 -3.77
N ILE A 59 2.71 0.14 -4.74
CA ILE A 59 3.91 -0.59 -5.08
C ILE A 59 4.87 -0.52 -3.88
N PRO A 60 5.32 -1.66 -3.33
CA PRO A 60 6.17 -1.67 -2.16
C PRO A 60 7.57 -1.12 -2.48
N SER A 61 8.22 -0.59 -1.45
CA SER A 61 9.66 -0.29 -1.52
C SER A 61 10.49 -1.58 -1.51
N LEU A 62 11.73 -1.52 -1.99
CA LEU A 62 12.67 -2.66 -1.96
C LEU A 62 12.75 -3.38 -0.60
N GLY A 63 12.78 -2.63 0.49
CA GLY A 63 12.83 -3.20 1.84
C GLY A 63 11.56 -3.98 2.18
N ILE A 64 10.40 -3.43 1.82
CA ILE A 64 9.11 -4.10 2.01
C ILE A 64 9.01 -5.32 1.08
N THR A 65 9.47 -5.24 -0.16
CA THR A 65 9.51 -6.39 -1.09
C THR A 65 10.36 -7.53 -0.50
N TYR A 66 11.50 -7.22 0.11
CA TYR A 66 12.34 -8.22 0.78
C TYR A 66 11.62 -8.86 1.98
N ASP A 67 10.93 -8.06 2.79
CA ASP A 67 10.13 -8.58 3.90
C ASP A 67 8.99 -9.50 3.41
N LEU A 68 8.27 -9.08 2.36
CA LEU A 68 7.19 -9.87 1.76
C LEU A 68 7.69 -11.17 1.11
N SER A 69 8.93 -11.21 0.60
CA SER A 69 9.51 -12.45 0.05
C SER A 69 9.68 -13.56 1.08
N GLN A 70 9.65 -13.23 2.38
CA GLN A 70 9.77 -14.16 3.49
C GLN A 70 8.39 -14.58 4.05
N ILE A 71 7.33 -14.47 3.24
CA ILE A 71 5.95 -14.70 3.69
C ILE A 71 5.73 -16.05 4.37
N GLU A 72 6.33 -17.12 3.84
CA GLU A 72 6.23 -18.45 4.44
C GLU A 72 6.77 -18.46 5.88
N THR A 73 7.89 -17.77 6.11
CA THR A 73 8.50 -17.63 7.44
C THR A 73 7.64 -16.76 8.35
N LEU A 74 7.13 -15.64 7.83
CA LEU A 74 6.27 -14.72 8.58
C LEU A 74 4.96 -15.41 9.02
N MET A 75 4.40 -16.28 8.18
CA MET A 75 3.15 -16.99 8.49
C MET A 75 3.30 -18.05 9.59
N THR A 76 4.53 -18.49 9.92
CA THR A 76 4.76 -19.59 10.87
C THR A 76 4.47 -19.25 12.33
N ASN A 77 4.49 -17.97 12.69
CA ASN A 77 4.33 -17.53 14.07
C ASN A 77 3.49 -16.24 14.15
N GLN A 78 2.92 -15.99 15.32
CA GLN A 78 2.02 -14.87 15.54
C GLN A 78 2.69 -13.52 15.22
N GLN A 79 3.94 -13.30 15.65
CA GLN A 79 4.63 -12.03 15.42
C GLN A 79 4.85 -11.76 13.92
N GLY A 80 5.15 -12.80 13.14
CA GLY A 80 5.27 -12.69 11.69
C GLY A 80 3.93 -12.44 10.99
N GLN A 81 2.85 -13.05 11.47
CA GLN A 81 1.48 -12.79 10.97
C GLN A 81 1.06 -11.34 11.25
N GLU A 82 1.34 -10.81 12.45
CA GLU A 82 1.09 -9.40 12.80
C GLU A 82 1.93 -8.44 11.94
N LYS A 83 3.21 -8.78 11.69
CA LYS A 83 4.07 -8.02 10.78
C LYS A 83 3.50 -8.02 9.37
N LEU A 84 3.10 -9.18 8.86
CA LEU A 84 2.50 -9.32 7.53
C LEU A 84 1.20 -8.52 7.41
N ALA A 85 0.31 -8.61 8.40
CA ALA A 85 -0.94 -7.85 8.43
C ALA A 85 -0.70 -6.33 8.42
N THR A 86 0.32 -5.88 9.16
CA THR A 86 0.74 -4.46 9.16
C THR A 86 1.19 -4.02 7.78
N LEU A 87 2.12 -4.76 7.16
CA LEU A 87 2.63 -4.44 5.83
C LEU A 87 1.51 -4.39 4.79
N MET A 88 0.60 -5.36 4.82
CA MET A 88 -0.48 -5.47 3.84
C MET A 88 -1.52 -4.37 4.04
N SER A 89 -1.83 -4.00 5.29
CA SER A 89 -2.69 -2.85 5.60
C SER A 89 -2.08 -1.52 5.17
N GLU A 90 -0.76 -1.36 5.27
CA GLU A 90 -0.07 -0.14 4.81
C GLU A 90 -0.03 -0.02 3.28
N LEU A 91 0.08 -1.16 2.59
CA LEU A 91 0.09 -1.21 1.13
C LEU A 91 -1.31 -1.09 0.54
N SER A 92 -2.35 -1.61 1.20
CA SER A 92 -3.72 -1.52 0.71
C SER A 92 -4.21 -0.06 0.63
N LEU A 93 -4.93 0.25 -0.44
CA LEU A 93 -5.67 1.50 -0.59
C LEU A 93 -7.17 1.33 -0.30
N ASP A 94 -7.65 0.10 -0.21
CA ASP A 94 -9.02 -0.21 0.16
C ASP A 94 -9.16 -0.14 1.69
N PRO A 95 -10.00 0.77 2.23
CA PRO A 95 -10.16 0.94 3.67
C PRO A 95 -10.85 -0.25 4.37
N SER A 96 -11.49 -1.16 3.63
CA SER A 96 -12.05 -2.41 4.17
C SER A 96 -11.01 -3.50 4.38
N LEU A 97 -9.84 -3.37 3.75
CA LEU A 97 -8.71 -4.30 3.89
C LEU A 97 -7.71 -3.74 4.90
N ASP A 98 -8.17 -3.62 6.14
CA ASP A 98 -7.40 -3.11 7.27
C ASP A 98 -6.57 -4.21 7.95
N TYR A 99 -5.82 -3.83 9.00
CA TYR A 99 -5.00 -4.76 9.77
C TYR A 99 -5.77 -6.00 10.26
N GLU A 100 -7.00 -5.83 10.74
CA GLU A 100 -7.80 -6.94 11.26
C GLU A 100 -8.25 -7.89 10.14
N PHE A 101 -8.59 -7.34 8.97
CA PHE A 101 -8.84 -8.14 7.77
C PHE A 101 -7.61 -8.98 7.39
N TRP A 102 -6.42 -8.39 7.33
CA TRP A 102 -5.22 -9.13 6.94
C TRP A 102 -4.76 -10.14 7.99
N LEU A 103 -5.07 -9.91 9.27
CA LEU A 103 -4.69 -10.80 10.35
C LEU A 103 -5.65 -11.99 10.52
N LYS A 104 -6.96 -11.76 10.38
CA LYS A 104 -8.02 -12.72 10.75
C LYS A 104 -9.00 -13.03 9.63
N GLY A 105 -8.93 -12.30 8.52
CA GLY A 105 -9.78 -12.50 7.37
C GLY A 105 -9.54 -13.84 6.67
N PRO A 106 -10.40 -14.20 5.70
CA PRO A 106 -10.33 -15.47 5.00
C PRO A 106 -9.23 -15.49 3.92
N ILE A 107 -8.04 -14.96 4.22
CA ILE A 107 -6.88 -14.94 3.33
C ILE A 107 -5.95 -16.07 3.74
N GLY A 108 -5.76 -17.05 2.86
CA GLY A 108 -4.82 -18.15 3.07
C GLY A 108 -3.40 -17.84 2.62
N LEU A 109 -2.47 -18.77 2.89
CA LEU A 109 -1.07 -18.67 2.43
C LEU A 109 -0.97 -18.51 0.90
N VAL A 110 -1.84 -19.21 0.17
CA VAL A 110 -1.87 -19.18 -1.30
C VAL A 110 -2.27 -17.79 -1.81
N ASP A 111 -3.31 -17.21 -1.24
CA ASP A 111 -3.77 -15.86 -1.59
C ASP A 111 -2.69 -14.82 -1.29
N PHE A 112 -2.08 -14.92 -0.11
CA PHE A 112 -0.95 -14.10 0.29
C PHE A 112 0.22 -14.19 -0.70
N ARG A 113 0.55 -15.41 -1.13
CA ARG A 113 1.60 -15.64 -2.12
C ARG A 113 1.28 -14.98 -3.46
N LEU A 114 0.05 -15.15 -3.96
CA LEU A 114 -0.38 -14.51 -5.22
C LEU A 114 -0.30 -12.99 -5.14
N ILE A 115 -0.69 -12.41 -4.00
CA ILE A 115 -0.59 -10.97 -3.81
C ILE A 115 0.86 -10.52 -3.80
N VAL A 116 1.73 -11.20 -3.05
CA VAL A 116 3.17 -10.88 -3.00
C VAL A 116 3.84 -11.03 -4.36
N GLU A 117 3.49 -12.06 -5.13
CA GLU A 117 4.01 -12.26 -6.49
C GLU A 117 3.61 -11.08 -7.40
N GLY A 118 2.34 -10.67 -7.39
CA GLY A 118 1.87 -9.51 -8.17
C GLY A 118 2.53 -8.19 -7.75
N LEU A 119 2.75 -7.98 -6.45
CA LEU A 119 3.47 -6.80 -5.93
C LEU A 119 4.95 -6.81 -6.32
N THR A 120 5.58 -7.99 -6.31
CA THR A 120 6.99 -8.17 -6.68
C THR A 120 7.19 -7.93 -8.17
N GLU A 121 6.31 -8.48 -9.01
CA GLU A 121 6.33 -8.25 -10.46
C GLU A 121 6.21 -6.76 -10.78
N ALA A 122 5.21 -6.07 -10.18
CA ALA A 122 5.04 -4.63 -10.34
C ALA A 122 6.29 -3.83 -9.93
N SER A 123 6.96 -4.25 -8.86
CA SER A 123 8.20 -3.62 -8.38
C SER A 123 9.35 -3.82 -9.37
N VAL A 124 9.49 -5.03 -9.94
CA VAL A 124 10.54 -5.36 -10.91
C VAL A 124 10.34 -4.64 -12.23
N THR A 125 9.12 -4.67 -12.80
CA THR A 125 8.77 -3.94 -14.03
C THR A 125 9.11 -2.46 -13.87
N ARG A 126 8.77 -1.88 -12.72
CA ARG A 126 9.07 -0.49 -12.45
C ARG A 126 10.57 -0.19 -12.40
N MET A 127 11.37 -1.08 -11.80
CA MET A 127 12.83 -0.92 -11.81
C MET A 127 13.41 -0.97 -13.21
N GLN A 128 12.91 -1.88 -14.05
CA GLN A 128 13.33 -2.00 -15.44
C GLN A 128 13.02 -0.73 -16.24
N ASP A 129 11.82 -0.16 -16.06
CA ASP A 129 11.46 1.13 -16.67
C ASP A 129 12.44 2.23 -16.26
N VAL A 130 12.74 2.35 -14.96
CA VAL A 130 13.68 3.37 -14.45
C VAL A 130 15.09 3.16 -14.99
N GLN A 131 15.53 1.91 -15.13
CA GLN A 131 16.85 1.59 -15.68
C GLN A 131 16.93 1.90 -17.19
N SER A 132 15.84 1.71 -17.94
CA SER A 132 15.81 2.01 -19.37
C SER A 132 16.04 3.50 -19.64
N PHE A 133 15.44 4.40 -18.85
CA PHE A 133 15.67 5.85 -18.92
C PHE A 133 17.10 6.30 -18.60
N ARG A 134 17.93 5.46 -17.95
CA ARG A 134 19.34 5.78 -17.64
C ARG A 134 20.32 5.30 -18.70
N LYS A 135 19.86 4.47 -19.63
CA LYS A 135 20.68 3.91 -20.72
C LYS A 135 20.55 4.71 -22.03
N GLU A 136 19.58 5.63 -22.11
CA GLU A 136 19.48 6.68 -23.13
C GLU A 136 20.26 7.93 -22.72
#